data_AF-A0AAD6G754-F1
#
_entry.id   AF-A0AAD6G754-F1
#
_cell.length_a   1.000
_cell.length_b   1.000
_cell.length_c   1.000
_cell.angle_alpha   90.00
_cell.angle_beta   90.00
_cell.angle_gamma   90.00
#
_symmetry.space_group_name_H-M   'P 1'
#
loop_
_entity.id
_entity.type
_entity.pdbx_description
1 polymer ?
#
loop_
_entity_poly.entity_id
_entity_poly.type
_entity_poly.pdbx_seq_one_letter_code
_entity_poly.pdbx_strand_id
1 'polypeptide(L)'
;MIPAVSQVIQLGEGVVRKVPVPRISFAFEYVPIGIEYFPRSFPLHFESRSGPLKCGDLHAIFTPDNRDSWTEARQTLQELDRDNAVSIATIETLALIVALDEAPPLTATEPVSQFHYGGKNDAANRWQDKSIQFVICSKGISGIVGEHTMLDALTLDELMGDQFTATHASRSRHAAHDGLIPVYMPLKTDTALDTRMIKVQGEYTASMASMAGSEHVNMLSGGYGAAFLRAQKLSPKSVFQMVVQLAALATFSYIPPCWETVNQAHCHLGRVDIIQVVVPAVVTFVQAAADSPVPMSQRRALLVNATHAHSRP
;
A
#
# COMPACT_ATOMS: atom_id res chain seq x y z
N MET A 1 39.46 7.74 -15.84
CA MET A 1 40.29 7.43 -17.03
C MET A 1 39.69 6.17 -17.66
N ILE A 2 39.29 6.27 -18.93
CA ILE A 2 38.41 5.43 -19.82
C ILE A 2 38.93 3.98 -20.01
N PRO A 3 38.19 2.94 -20.53
CA PRO A 3 36.82 2.84 -21.13
C PRO A 3 35.89 1.76 -20.47
N ALA A 4 34.55 1.71 -20.59
CA ALA A 4 33.61 1.78 -21.73
C ALA A 4 33.71 0.60 -22.74
N VAL A 5 32.97 -0.49 -22.50
CA VAL A 5 32.61 -1.45 -23.56
C VAL A 5 31.10 -1.36 -23.81
N SER A 6 30.82 -0.77 -24.96
CA SER A 6 29.53 -0.71 -25.62
C SER A 6 29.19 -2.07 -26.22
N GLN A 7 27.95 -2.54 -26.01
CA GLN A 7 27.25 -3.31 -27.05
C GLN A 7 26.08 -2.47 -27.53
N VAL A 8 26.27 -1.91 -28.72
CA VAL A 8 25.27 -1.26 -29.55
C VAL A 8 24.28 -2.32 -30.01
N ILE A 9 23.01 -2.19 -29.60
CA ILE A 9 21.90 -2.72 -30.40
C ILE A 9 21.30 -1.51 -31.09
N GLN A 10 21.52 -1.46 -32.41
CA GLN A 10 21.03 -0.45 -33.31
C GLN A 10 19.50 -0.62 -33.43
N LEU A 11 18.74 0.21 -32.73
CA LEU A 11 17.30 0.37 -32.99
C LEU A 11 17.15 1.61 -33.86
N GLY A 12 16.53 1.41 -35.01
CA GLY A 12 16.41 2.38 -36.10
C GLY A 12 15.78 3.71 -35.67
N GLU A 13 16.10 4.73 -36.46
CA GLU A 13 15.62 6.09 -36.30
C GLU A 13 14.09 6.14 -36.17
N GLY A 14 13.63 6.43 -34.96
CA GLY A 14 12.24 6.68 -34.63
C GLY A 14 12.21 7.70 -33.51
N VAL A 15 11.70 8.90 -33.80
CA VAL A 15 11.55 10.01 -32.85
C VAL A 15 10.78 9.52 -31.62
N VAL A 16 11.46 9.40 -30.47
CA VAL A 16 10.80 9.12 -29.18
C VAL A 16 10.02 10.37 -28.76
N ARG A 17 8.75 10.45 -29.17
CA ARG A 17 7.80 11.36 -28.52
C ARG A 17 7.34 10.73 -27.22
N LYS A 18 7.39 11.51 -26.15
CA LYS A 18 6.87 11.17 -24.82
C LYS A 18 5.34 11.01 -24.94
N VAL A 19 4.82 9.79 -24.86
CA VAL A 19 3.37 9.50 -24.91
C VAL A 19 2.92 9.03 -23.51
N PRO A 20 1.95 9.70 -22.86
CA PRO A 20 1.31 9.23 -21.63
C PRO A 20 0.52 7.93 -21.86
N VAL A 21 0.44 7.05 -20.85
CA VAL A 21 -0.11 5.69 -20.94
C VAL A 21 -1.55 5.70 -20.40
N PRO A 22 -2.53 5.10 -21.09
CA PRO A 22 -3.92 5.11 -20.61
C PRO A 22 -4.10 4.31 -19.32
N ARG A 23 -5.04 4.78 -18.48
CA ARG A 23 -5.51 4.11 -17.26
C ARG A 23 -6.31 2.86 -17.60
N ILE A 24 -5.68 1.70 -17.45
CA ILE A 24 -6.36 0.40 -17.54
C ILE A 24 -6.04 -0.34 -16.24
N SER A 25 -7.05 -0.49 -15.37
CA SER A 25 -6.99 -1.45 -14.29
C SER A 25 -7.34 -2.82 -14.84
N PHE A 26 -6.50 -3.83 -14.60
CA PHE A 26 -6.81 -5.21 -14.98
C PHE A 26 -7.58 -5.90 -13.86
N ALA A 27 -8.50 -6.74 -14.29
CA ALA A 27 -9.46 -7.44 -13.47
C ALA A 27 -9.31 -8.94 -13.76
N PHE A 28 -8.97 -9.74 -12.75
CA PHE A 28 -8.87 -11.20 -12.91
C PHE A 28 -10.10 -11.86 -12.29
N GLU A 29 -10.90 -12.51 -13.14
CA GLU A 29 -11.99 -13.38 -12.70
C GLU A 29 -11.40 -14.72 -12.24
N TYR A 30 -11.86 -15.24 -11.09
CA TYR A 30 -11.48 -16.57 -10.63
C TYR A 30 -12.23 -17.62 -11.46
N VAL A 31 -11.65 -18.02 -12.58
CA VAL A 31 -12.03 -19.26 -13.26
C VAL A 31 -11.14 -20.35 -12.66
N PRO A 32 -11.65 -21.52 -12.23
CA PRO A 32 -10.82 -22.62 -11.76
C PRO A 32 -10.08 -23.21 -12.97
N ILE A 33 -9.04 -22.53 -13.39
CA ILE A 33 -8.12 -22.91 -14.45
C ILE A 33 -6.75 -22.97 -13.79
N GLY A 34 -6.15 -24.16 -13.83
CA GLY A 34 -4.84 -24.38 -13.24
C GLY A 34 -3.83 -23.38 -13.81
N ILE A 35 -3.20 -22.61 -12.91
CA ILE A 35 -1.97 -21.81 -13.10
C ILE A 35 -1.72 -21.43 -14.58
N GLU A 36 -2.37 -20.37 -15.06
CA GLU A 36 -2.09 -19.81 -16.39
C GLU A 36 -1.22 -18.54 -16.31
N TYR A 37 -0.27 -18.46 -17.25
CA TYR A 37 0.96 -17.67 -17.22
C TYR A 37 0.93 -16.51 -18.23
N PHE A 38 1.65 -15.40 -17.97
CA PHE A 38 1.74 -14.24 -18.88
C PHE A 38 3.09 -14.14 -19.64
N PRO A 39 3.09 -13.71 -20.94
CA PRO A 39 4.25 -13.76 -21.84
C PRO A 39 5.24 -12.59 -21.75
N ARG A 40 6.40 -12.75 -22.42
CA ARG A 40 7.58 -11.85 -22.46
C ARG A 40 7.45 -10.60 -23.34
N SER A 41 6.25 -10.31 -23.81
CA SER A 41 5.91 -9.12 -24.58
C SER A 41 4.39 -9.10 -24.58
N PHE A 42 3.83 -8.29 -23.70
CA PHE A 42 2.42 -7.96 -23.71
C PHE A 42 2.29 -6.78 -24.68
N PRO A 43 1.92 -6.97 -25.96
CA PRO A 43 1.46 -5.85 -26.76
C PRO A 43 0.06 -5.53 -26.23
N LEU A 44 -0.01 -4.85 -25.09
CA LEU A 44 -1.17 -4.03 -24.82
C LEU A 44 -1.15 -2.97 -25.92
N HIS A 45 -2.02 -3.12 -26.91
CA HIS A 45 -2.45 -1.99 -27.70
C HIS A 45 -3.17 -1.04 -26.75
N PHE A 46 -2.36 -0.21 -26.10
CA PHE A 46 -2.81 0.99 -25.41
C PHE A 46 -3.23 1.97 -26.50
N GLU A 47 -4.52 2.02 -26.82
CA GLU A 47 -5.04 3.16 -27.56
C GLU A 47 -4.89 4.40 -26.66
N SER A 48 -3.92 5.24 -26.98
CA SER A 48 -3.70 6.51 -26.28
C SER A 48 -4.95 7.38 -26.43
N ARG A 49 -5.69 7.61 -25.35
CA ARG A 49 -6.55 8.80 -25.28
C ARG A 49 -5.63 10.01 -25.10
N SER A 50 -5.42 10.77 -26.17
CA SER A 50 -4.80 12.09 -26.09
C SER A 50 -5.83 13.10 -25.56
N GLY A 51 -5.78 13.42 -24.27
CA GLY A 51 -6.59 14.47 -23.66
C GLY A 51 -6.61 14.38 -22.13
N PRO A 52 -6.92 15.49 -21.41
CA PRO A 52 -7.23 15.40 -19.99
C PRO A 52 -8.41 14.45 -19.79
N LEU A 53 -8.32 13.57 -18.80
CA LEU A 53 -9.44 12.72 -18.40
C LEU A 53 -10.66 13.61 -18.14
N LYS A 54 -11.78 13.28 -18.77
CA LYS A 54 -13.01 14.01 -18.50
C LYS A 54 -13.49 13.65 -17.10
N CYS A 55 -14.33 14.51 -16.51
CA CYS A 55 -14.94 14.26 -15.20
C CYS A 55 -15.52 12.82 -15.13
N GLY A 56 -16.21 12.37 -16.19
CA GLY A 56 -16.75 11.01 -16.34
C GLY A 56 -15.75 9.88 -16.65
N ASP A 57 -14.45 10.07 -16.48
CA ASP A 57 -13.46 8.97 -16.52
C ASP A 57 -12.89 8.67 -15.11
N LEU A 58 -13.45 9.28 -14.05
CA LEU A 58 -12.94 9.23 -12.67
C LEU A 58 -13.79 8.40 -11.72
N HIS A 59 -14.69 7.53 -12.20
CA HIS A 59 -15.74 6.91 -11.37
C HIS A 59 -15.25 6.17 -10.12
N ALA A 60 -14.04 5.63 -10.11
CA ALA A 60 -13.51 4.97 -8.92
C ALA A 60 -13.28 5.96 -7.74
N ILE A 61 -13.26 7.27 -8.01
CA ILE A 61 -13.16 8.33 -7.00
C ILE A 61 -14.36 8.40 -6.06
N PHE A 62 -15.48 7.72 -6.35
CA PHE A 62 -16.57 7.57 -5.38
C PHE A 62 -16.20 6.66 -4.21
N THR A 63 -15.31 5.68 -4.41
CA THR A 63 -14.95 4.68 -3.39
C THR A 63 -14.19 5.22 -2.17
N PRO A 64 -13.40 6.31 -2.24
CA PRO A 64 -12.86 6.97 -1.04
C PRO A 64 -13.82 7.97 -0.36
N ASP A 65 -15.07 8.15 -0.82
CA ASP A 65 -16.05 9.00 -0.15
C ASP A 65 -16.41 8.43 1.25
N ASN A 66 -17.06 9.24 2.08
CA ASN A 66 -17.65 8.75 3.33
C ASN A 66 -18.53 7.52 3.07
N ARG A 67 -18.50 6.52 3.96
CA ARG A 67 -19.13 5.19 3.72
C ARG A 67 -20.64 5.24 3.47
N ASP A 68 -21.38 6.06 4.20
CA ASP A 68 -22.83 6.19 4.03
C ASP A 68 -23.13 6.83 2.66
N SER A 69 -22.37 7.88 2.41
CA SER A 69 -22.35 8.63 1.19
C SER A 69 -22.03 7.77 -0.05
N TRP A 70 -20.98 6.96 0.01
CA TRP A 70 -20.62 6.01 -1.03
C TRP A 70 -21.71 4.95 -1.21
N THR A 71 -22.31 4.46 -0.12
CA THR A 71 -23.42 3.48 -0.19
C THR A 71 -24.57 4.00 -1.05
N GLU A 72 -25.00 5.24 -0.83
CA GLU A 72 -26.03 5.89 -1.65
C GLU A 72 -25.60 6.04 -3.12
N ALA A 73 -24.38 6.54 -3.37
CA ALA A 73 -23.88 6.73 -4.73
C ALA A 73 -23.75 5.41 -5.51
N ARG A 74 -23.29 4.35 -4.84
CA ARG A 74 -23.22 3.00 -5.40
C ARG A 74 -24.61 2.51 -5.81
N GLN A 75 -25.61 2.68 -4.93
CA GLN A 75 -26.99 2.31 -5.26
C GLN A 75 -27.51 3.10 -6.46
N THR A 76 -27.35 4.43 -6.46
CA THR A 76 -27.77 5.27 -7.58
C THR A 76 -27.08 4.88 -8.89
N LEU A 77 -25.77 4.58 -8.87
CA LEU A 77 -25.04 4.09 -10.04
C LEU A 77 -25.64 2.81 -10.60
N GLN A 78 -26.00 1.85 -9.73
CA GLN A 78 -26.59 0.57 -10.12
C GLN A 78 -28.02 0.71 -10.67
N GLU A 79 -28.81 1.62 -10.10
CA GLU A 79 -30.19 1.87 -10.54
C GLU A 79 -30.26 2.69 -11.83
N LEU A 80 -29.28 3.57 -12.05
CA LEU A 80 -29.22 4.46 -13.21
C LEU A 80 -29.05 3.71 -14.54
N ASP A 81 -28.22 2.65 -14.55
CA ASP A 81 -27.95 1.90 -15.77
C ASP A 81 -27.59 0.44 -15.50
N ARG A 82 -28.13 -0.47 -16.34
CA ARG A 82 -27.85 -1.90 -16.23
C ARG A 82 -26.37 -2.23 -16.39
N ASP A 83 -25.66 -1.55 -17.28
CA ASP A 83 -24.23 -1.78 -17.53
C ASP A 83 -23.38 -1.36 -16.31
N ASN A 84 -23.82 -0.35 -15.54
CA ASN A 84 -23.18 0.02 -14.28
C ASN A 84 -23.32 -1.10 -13.25
N ALA A 85 -24.52 -1.65 -13.12
CA ALA A 85 -24.78 -2.75 -12.19
C ALA A 85 -23.91 -3.97 -12.53
N VAL A 86 -23.79 -4.32 -13.82
CA VAL A 86 -22.90 -5.39 -14.28
C VAL A 86 -21.43 -5.07 -14.00
N SER A 87 -20.99 -3.84 -14.27
CA SER A 87 -19.60 -3.42 -14.06
C SER A 87 -19.21 -3.48 -12.57
N ILE A 88 -20.05 -2.96 -11.69
CA ILE A 88 -19.84 -2.98 -10.23
C ILE A 88 -19.83 -4.43 -9.73
N ALA A 89 -20.80 -5.25 -10.13
CA ALA A 89 -20.84 -6.66 -9.75
C ALA A 89 -19.58 -7.42 -10.23
N THR A 90 -19.12 -7.13 -11.45
CA THR A 90 -17.87 -7.70 -11.98
C THR A 90 -16.71 -7.35 -11.07
N ILE A 91 -16.50 -6.07 -10.76
CA ILE A 91 -15.41 -5.58 -9.87
C ILE A 91 -15.46 -6.28 -8.49
N GLU A 92 -16.66 -6.42 -7.93
CA GLU A 92 -16.87 -7.07 -6.63
C GLU A 92 -16.47 -8.55 -6.65
N THR A 93 -16.73 -9.26 -7.76
CA THR A 93 -16.38 -10.68 -7.93
C THR A 93 -14.92 -10.96 -8.28
N LEU A 94 -14.13 -9.94 -8.67
CA LEU A 94 -12.71 -10.14 -9.01
C LEU A 94 -11.92 -10.69 -7.84
N ALA A 95 -10.89 -11.48 -8.12
CA ALA A 95 -9.95 -11.92 -7.07
C ALA A 95 -9.12 -10.73 -6.55
N LEU A 96 -8.67 -9.88 -7.47
CA LEU A 96 -7.80 -8.73 -7.21
C LEU A 96 -7.92 -7.69 -8.32
N ILE A 97 -7.40 -6.49 -8.06
CA ILE A 97 -7.21 -5.44 -9.07
C ILE A 97 -5.72 -5.20 -9.27
N VAL A 98 -5.31 -4.92 -10.51
CA VAL A 98 -3.99 -4.33 -10.81
C VAL A 98 -4.19 -2.90 -11.29
N ALA A 99 -3.76 -1.92 -10.51
CA ALA A 99 -3.76 -0.51 -10.84
C ALA A 99 -2.41 -0.11 -11.46
N LEU A 100 -2.43 0.33 -12.72
CA LEU A 100 -1.25 0.83 -13.41
C LEU A 100 -1.17 2.35 -13.27
N ASP A 101 -0.23 2.82 -12.45
CA ASP A 101 -0.07 4.25 -12.14
C ASP A 101 0.98 4.89 -13.04
N GLU A 102 0.70 6.12 -13.50
CA GLU A 102 1.66 6.85 -14.33
C GLU A 102 2.80 7.45 -13.51
N ALA A 103 2.52 7.91 -12.29
CA ALA A 103 3.50 8.58 -11.46
C ALA A 103 4.19 7.61 -10.49
N PRO A 104 5.54 7.51 -10.50
CA PRO A 104 6.26 6.89 -9.40
C PRO A 104 6.38 7.87 -8.22
N PRO A 105 6.35 7.40 -6.97
CA PRO A 105 6.79 8.22 -5.85
C PRO A 105 8.29 8.53 -6.02
N LEU A 106 8.65 9.80 -5.89
CA LEU A 106 10.01 10.31 -6.12
C LEU A 106 10.80 10.53 -4.82
N THR A 107 10.09 10.70 -3.71
CA THR A 107 10.66 10.96 -2.38
C THR A 107 10.25 9.85 -1.40
N ALA A 108 10.84 9.83 -0.20
CA ALA A 108 10.47 8.86 0.84
C ALA A 108 9.07 9.10 1.42
N THR A 109 8.51 10.31 1.24
CA THR A 109 7.21 10.72 1.80
C THR A 109 6.04 10.42 0.86
N GLU A 110 6.30 10.37 -0.44
CA GLU A 110 5.31 10.14 -1.49
C GLU A 110 4.72 8.71 -1.58
N PRO A 111 5.38 7.61 -1.19
CA PRO A 111 4.83 6.27 -1.39
C PRO A 111 3.49 6.05 -0.70
N VAL A 112 3.32 6.57 0.52
CA VAL A 112 2.03 6.44 1.24
C VAL A 112 0.94 7.16 0.47
N SER A 113 1.21 8.38 0.01
CA SER A 113 0.31 9.18 -0.82
C SER A 113 -0.02 8.48 -2.15
N GLN A 114 1.00 7.99 -2.85
CA GLN A 114 0.82 7.34 -4.14
C GLN A 114 0.06 6.03 -4.01
N PHE A 115 0.44 5.12 -3.09
CA PHE A 115 -0.16 3.80 -3.03
C PHE A 115 -1.58 3.84 -2.48
N HIS A 116 -1.80 4.47 -1.32
CA HIS A 116 -3.13 4.51 -0.69
C HIS A 116 -4.08 5.43 -1.44
N TYR A 117 -3.55 6.53 -1.98
CA TYR A 117 -4.36 7.63 -2.48
C TYR A 117 -4.14 8.00 -3.95
N GLY A 118 -3.35 7.23 -4.70
CA GLY A 118 -3.03 7.53 -6.10
C GLY A 118 -2.29 8.86 -6.32
N GLY A 119 -1.83 9.52 -5.25
CA GLY A 119 -1.17 10.81 -5.32
C GLY A 119 -1.99 11.87 -6.08
N LYS A 120 -1.28 12.79 -6.74
CA LYS A 120 -1.92 13.89 -7.49
C LYS A 120 -2.60 13.42 -8.77
N ASN A 121 -2.10 12.36 -9.39
CA ASN A 121 -2.41 12.02 -10.78
C ASN A 121 -3.22 10.73 -10.94
N ASP A 122 -3.28 9.86 -9.93
CA ASP A 122 -3.84 8.51 -10.02
C ASP A 122 -4.93 8.23 -8.96
N ALA A 123 -5.44 9.28 -8.29
CA ALA A 123 -6.46 9.15 -7.22
C ALA A 123 -7.71 8.35 -7.61
N ALA A 124 -8.13 8.45 -8.88
CA ALA A 124 -9.26 7.70 -9.43
C ALA A 124 -8.86 6.34 -10.02
N ASN A 125 -7.63 5.89 -9.81
CA ASN A 125 -7.12 4.59 -10.23
C ASN A 125 -7.11 3.58 -9.06
N ARG A 126 -8.09 3.69 -8.17
CA ARG A 126 -8.26 2.85 -6.96
C ARG A 126 -9.71 2.48 -6.80
N TRP A 127 -9.98 1.23 -6.46
CA TRP A 127 -11.29 0.79 -6.01
C TRP A 127 -11.19 0.37 -4.54
N GLN A 128 -11.47 1.29 -3.62
CA GLN A 128 -11.11 1.12 -2.21
C GLN A 128 -11.83 -0.02 -1.49
N ASP A 129 -12.95 -0.51 -2.04
CA ASP A 129 -13.63 -1.70 -1.50
C ASP A 129 -12.99 -3.02 -1.93
N LYS A 130 -12.03 -3.02 -2.87
CA LYS A 130 -11.39 -4.25 -3.30
C LYS A 130 -10.35 -4.69 -2.27
N SER A 131 -10.49 -5.92 -1.79
CA SER A 131 -9.63 -6.50 -0.75
C SER A 131 -8.15 -6.44 -1.05
N ILE A 132 -7.75 -6.69 -2.30
CA ILE A 132 -6.35 -6.69 -2.72
C ILE A 132 -6.22 -5.92 -4.03
N GLN A 133 -5.37 -4.89 -4.03
CA GLN A 133 -5.00 -4.12 -5.21
C GLN A 133 -3.48 -4.07 -5.32
N PHE A 134 -2.94 -4.57 -6.43
CA PHE A 134 -1.53 -4.37 -6.78
C PHE A 134 -1.40 -3.04 -7.52
N VAL A 135 -0.61 -2.13 -6.98
CA VAL A 135 -0.30 -0.86 -7.64
C VAL A 135 1.07 -0.98 -8.27
N ILE A 136 1.15 -0.74 -9.58
CA ILE A 136 2.39 -0.77 -10.34
C ILE A 136 2.58 0.62 -10.96
N CYS A 137 3.45 1.42 -10.36
CA CYS A 137 3.82 2.72 -10.91
C CYS A 137 4.79 2.56 -12.09
N SER A 138 4.88 3.60 -12.91
CA SER A 138 5.94 3.70 -13.92
C SER A 138 7.32 3.51 -13.28
N LYS A 139 8.26 2.95 -14.05
CA LYS A 139 9.59 2.50 -13.59
C LYS A 139 9.58 1.31 -12.61
N GLY A 140 8.43 0.65 -12.42
CA GLY A 140 8.33 -0.62 -11.69
C GLY A 140 8.28 -0.48 -10.17
N ILE A 141 8.16 0.74 -9.65
CA ILE A 141 7.89 0.96 -8.23
C ILE A 141 6.48 0.43 -7.95
N SER A 142 6.37 -0.56 -7.08
CA SER A 142 5.12 -1.31 -6.90
C SER A 142 4.80 -1.47 -5.41
N GLY A 143 3.52 -1.65 -5.12
CA GLY A 143 3.00 -1.84 -3.77
C GLY A 143 1.69 -2.61 -3.78
N ILE A 144 1.22 -2.97 -2.59
CA ILE A 144 -0.09 -3.59 -2.39
C ILE A 144 -0.93 -2.67 -1.51
N VAL A 145 -2.18 -2.46 -1.89
CA VAL A 145 -3.20 -1.87 -1.04
C VAL A 145 -4.14 -2.98 -0.62
N GLY A 146 -4.28 -3.18 0.69
CA GLY A 146 -5.18 -4.15 1.30
C GLY A 146 -6.32 -3.46 2.01
N GLU A 147 -7.56 -3.87 1.72
CA GLU A 147 -8.72 -3.47 2.53
C GLU A 147 -8.71 -4.30 3.83
N HIS A 148 -8.77 -3.63 4.98
CA HIS A 148 -8.37 -4.19 6.27
C HIS A 148 -9.48 -4.97 6.99
N THR A 149 -10.73 -4.94 6.49
CA THR A 149 -11.87 -5.62 7.14
C THR A 149 -11.62 -7.12 7.31
N MET A 150 -11.06 -7.79 6.29
CA MET A 150 -10.87 -9.24 6.29
C MET A 150 -9.40 -9.69 6.28
N LEU A 151 -8.46 -8.77 6.09
CA LEU A 151 -7.03 -9.07 5.94
C LEU A 151 -6.22 -8.36 7.02
N ASP A 152 -5.22 -9.06 7.56
CA ASP A 152 -4.20 -8.49 8.45
C ASP A 152 -2.85 -8.44 7.73
N ALA A 153 -1.96 -7.58 8.23
CA ALA A 153 -0.65 -7.35 7.63
C ALA A 153 0.18 -8.63 7.44
N LEU A 154 0.08 -9.61 8.34
CA LEU A 154 0.80 -10.88 8.20
C LEU A 154 0.30 -11.73 7.03
N THR A 155 -1.00 -11.75 6.76
CA THR A 155 -1.55 -12.43 5.58
C THR A 155 -1.03 -11.80 4.29
N LEU A 156 -0.91 -10.47 4.25
CA LEU A 156 -0.35 -9.77 3.10
C LEU A 156 1.17 -10.01 2.96
N ASP A 157 1.91 -10.09 4.07
CA ASP A 157 3.35 -10.40 4.07
C ASP A 157 3.63 -11.80 3.50
N GLU A 158 2.85 -12.81 3.91
CA GLU A 158 2.93 -14.16 3.36
C GLU A 158 2.62 -14.17 1.85
N LEU A 159 1.54 -13.49 1.42
CA LEU A 159 1.19 -13.36 0.01
C LEU A 159 2.32 -12.71 -0.81
N MET A 160 2.96 -11.66 -0.29
CA MET A 160 4.09 -11.00 -0.95
C MET A 160 5.29 -11.94 -1.08
N GLY A 161 5.59 -12.74 -0.05
CA GLY A 161 6.66 -13.72 -0.06
C GLY A 161 6.44 -14.82 -1.12
N ASP A 162 5.22 -15.35 -1.19
CA ASP A 162 4.84 -16.35 -2.18
C ASP A 162 4.87 -15.79 -3.60
N GLN A 163 4.35 -14.56 -3.80
CA GLN A 163 4.40 -13.87 -5.08
C GLN A 163 5.86 -13.65 -5.54
N PHE A 164 6.73 -13.20 -4.65
CA PHE A 164 8.15 -12.99 -4.96
C PHE A 164 8.81 -14.30 -5.41
N THR A 165 8.55 -15.39 -4.69
CA THR A 165 9.07 -16.72 -5.00
C THR A 165 8.56 -17.22 -6.37
N ALA A 166 7.25 -17.11 -6.61
CA ALA A 166 6.62 -17.52 -7.86
C ALA A 166 7.14 -16.72 -9.07
N THR A 167 7.28 -15.40 -8.91
CA THR A 167 7.78 -14.49 -9.96
C THR A 167 9.25 -14.77 -10.30
N HIS A 168 10.06 -15.13 -9.31
CA HIS A 168 11.44 -15.53 -9.55
C HIS A 168 11.54 -16.89 -10.27
N ALA A 169 10.68 -17.85 -9.94
CA ALA A 169 10.66 -19.17 -10.56
C ALA A 169 10.12 -19.17 -12.00
N SER A 170 9.28 -18.20 -12.37
CA SER A 170 8.63 -18.12 -13.69
C SER A 170 9.50 -17.51 -14.79
N ARG A 171 10.68 -16.95 -14.49
CA ARG A 171 11.55 -16.24 -15.46
C ARG A 171 12.01 -17.06 -16.68
N SER A 172 11.85 -18.39 -16.67
CA SER A 172 12.32 -19.31 -17.74
C SER A 172 11.23 -19.99 -18.58
N ARG A 173 9.93 -19.74 -18.37
CA ARG A 173 8.86 -20.44 -19.11
C ARG A 173 7.82 -19.45 -19.63
N HIS A 174 7.96 -19.04 -20.89
CA HIS A 174 6.95 -18.22 -21.57
C HIS A 174 6.44 -19.01 -22.77
N ALA A 175 5.29 -19.66 -22.64
CA ALA A 175 4.54 -20.15 -23.80
C ALA A 175 3.81 -18.97 -24.44
N ALA A 176 3.72 -18.95 -25.77
CA ALA A 176 2.88 -17.98 -26.47
C ALA A 176 1.41 -18.36 -26.21
N HIS A 177 0.66 -17.45 -25.60
CA HIS A 177 -0.79 -17.56 -25.45
C HIS A 177 -1.47 -16.60 -26.42
N ASP A 178 -2.65 -16.97 -26.89
CA ASP A 178 -3.54 -16.06 -27.62
C ASP A 178 -3.88 -14.88 -26.69
N GLY A 179 -3.70 -13.66 -27.19
CA GLY A 179 -3.83 -12.45 -26.39
C GLY A 179 -5.23 -12.26 -25.84
N LEU A 180 -5.35 -11.99 -24.54
CA LEU A 180 -6.59 -11.49 -23.94
C LEU A 180 -6.86 -10.08 -24.47
N ILE A 181 -8.11 -9.82 -24.87
CA ILE A 181 -8.57 -8.49 -25.28
C ILE A 181 -9.16 -7.79 -24.04
N PRO A 182 -8.60 -6.68 -23.57
CA PRO A 182 -9.18 -5.92 -22.46
C PRO A 182 -10.59 -5.43 -22.79
N VAL A 183 -11.51 -5.57 -21.84
CA VAL A 183 -12.88 -5.03 -21.95
C VAL A 183 -12.96 -3.74 -21.14
N TYR A 184 -13.36 -2.65 -21.79
CA TYR A 184 -13.60 -1.37 -21.13
C TYR A 184 -15.00 -1.33 -20.53
N MET A 185 -15.09 -1.06 -19.21
CA MET A 185 -16.35 -1.02 -18.44
C MET A 185 -16.53 0.36 -17.79
N PRO A 186 -16.97 1.39 -18.53
CA PRO A 186 -17.25 2.69 -17.96
C PRO A 186 -18.55 2.66 -17.15
N LEU A 187 -18.60 3.44 -16.07
CA LEU A 187 -19.86 3.74 -15.42
C LEU A 187 -20.52 4.94 -16.12
N LYS A 188 -21.84 4.98 -16.13
CA LYS A 188 -22.65 6.12 -16.58
C LYS A 188 -23.09 6.90 -15.35
N THR A 189 -23.03 8.22 -15.44
CA THR A 189 -23.42 9.13 -14.36
C THR A 189 -24.52 10.07 -14.82
N ASP A 190 -25.31 10.55 -13.88
CA ASP A 190 -26.23 11.68 -14.09
C ASP A 190 -25.63 12.96 -13.48
N THR A 191 -26.34 14.08 -13.61
CA THR A 191 -25.88 15.38 -13.09
C THR A 191 -25.61 15.37 -11.57
N ALA A 192 -26.38 14.58 -10.81
CA ALA A 192 -26.23 14.49 -9.36
C ALA A 192 -24.95 13.73 -8.99
N LEU A 193 -24.70 12.60 -9.65
CA LEU A 193 -23.47 11.82 -9.51
C LEU A 193 -22.24 12.60 -9.99
N ASP A 194 -22.34 13.35 -11.09
CA ASP A 194 -21.26 14.22 -11.56
C ASP A 194 -20.92 15.32 -10.55
N THR A 195 -21.94 15.95 -9.97
CA THR A 195 -21.76 16.97 -8.92
C THR A 195 -21.09 16.36 -7.70
N ARG A 196 -21.52 15.16 -7.30
CA ARG A 196 -20.93 14.41 -6.19
C ARG A 196 -19.46 14.05 -6.48
N MET A 197 -19.15 13.59 -7.68
CA MET A 197 -17.80 13.23 -8.09
C MET A 197 -16.84 14.41 -7.94
N ILE A 198 -17.27 15.61 -8.35
CA ILE A 198 -16.50 16.86 -8.19
C ILE A 198 -16.30 17.18 -6.71
N LYS A 199 -17.35 17.04 -5.88
CA LYS A 199 -17.26 17.25 -4.43
C LYS A 199 -16.22 16.32 -3.80
N VAL A 200 -16.33 15.01 -4.05
CA VAL A 200 -15.42 14.01 -3.49
C VAL A 200 -13.99 14.24 -3.95
N GLN A 201 -13.78 14.57 -5.23
CA GLN A 201 -12.46 14.93 -5.74
C GLN A 201 -11.87 16.15 -5.02
N GLY A 202 -12.68 17.17 -4.73
CA GLY A 202 -12.28 18.36 -3.99
C GLY A 202 -11.88 18.04 -2.54
N GLU A 203 -12.73 17.29 -1.84
CA GLU A 203 -12.48 16.84 -0.45
C GLU A 203 -11.23 15.97 -0.36
N TYR A 204 -11.07 15.06 -1.31
CA TYR A 204 -9.91 14.21 -1.42
C TYR A 204 -8.62 15.01 -1.62
N THR A 205 -8.64 15.97 -2.55
CA THR A 205 -7.49 16.85 -2.83
C THR A 205 -7.14 17.68 -1.60
N ALA A 206 -8.14 18.19 -0.87
CA ALA A 206 -7.92 18.95 0.36
C ALA A 206 -7.34 18.08 1.49
N SER A 207 -7.81 16.85 1.64
CA SER A 207 -7.26 15.89 2.60
C SER A 207 -5.81 15.54 2.25
N MET A 208 -5.48 15.37 0.98
CA MET A 208 -4.10 15.14 0.58
C MET A 208 -3.21 16.35 0.84
N ALA A 209 -3.73 17.56 0.63
CA ALA A 209 -2.99 18.79 0.92
C ALA A 209 -2.74 18.97 2.43
N SER A 210 -3.67 18.57 3.30
CA SER A 210 -3.46 18.65 4.76
C SER A 210 -2.39 17.66 5.25
N MET A 211 -2.24 16.52 4.57
CA MET A 211 -1.17 15.54 4.82
C MET A 211 0.18 15.92 4.20
N ALA A 212 0.26 16.97 3.38
CA ALA A 212 1.51 17.35 2.71
C ALA A 212 2.63 17.76 3.68
N GLY A 213 2.28 18.14 4.92
CA GLY A 213 3.25 18.41 5.99
C GLY A 213 3.72 17.16 6.77
N SER A 214 3.16 15.98 6.49
CA SER A 214 3.57 14.74 7.12
C SER A 214 4.81 14.16 6.45
N GLU A 215 5.89 14.02 7.21
CA GLU A 215 7.12 13.37 6.73
C GLU A 215 7.07 11.86 7.00
N HIS A 216 7.23 11.05 5.95
CA HIS A 216 7.61 9.65 6.09
C HIS A 216 9.12 9.51 5.88
N VAL A 217 9.79 8.99 6.90
CA VAL A 217 11.23 8.79 6.87
C VAL A 217 11.52 7.31 6.98
N ASN A 218 12.26 6.77 6.01
CA ASN A 218 12.84 5.44 6.14
C ASN A 218 14.18 5.55 6.86
N MET A 219 14.21 5.19 8.15
CA MET A 219 15.44 5.21 8.94
C MET A 219 16.19 3.88 8.82
N LEU A 220 17.23 3.87 7.99
CA LEU A 220 18.17 2.74 7.90
C LEU A 220 19.34 2.99 8.85
N SER A 221 19.47 2.15 9.89
CA SER A 221 20.63 2.18 10.79
C SER A 221 21.57 1.01 10.49
N GLY A 222 22.82 1.33 10.15
CA GLY A 222 23.88 0.33 9.96
C GLY A 222 24.53 -0.07 11.28
N GLY A 223 25.01 -1.31 11.39
CA GLY A 223 25.76 -1.79 12.56
C GLY A 223 24.94 -2.07 13.82
N TYR A 224 23.63 -1.83 13.80
CA TYR A 224 22.69 -2.12 14.87
C TYR A 224 21.44 -2.78 14.27
N GLY A 225 20.81 -3.69 15.00
CA GLY A 225 19.61 -4.38 14.51
C GLY A 225 19.33 -5.70 15.22
N ALA A 226 18.48 -6.52 14.61
CA ALA A 226 17.93 -7.70 15.24
C ALA A 226 18.99 -8.72 15.67
N ALA A 227 20.08 -8.89 14.89
CA ALA A 227 21.17 -9.81 15.23
C ALA A 227 21.92 -9.39 16.51
N PHE A 228 22.26 -8.10 16.61
CA PHE A 228 22.92 -7.54 17.81
C PHE A 228 22.02 -7.68 19.04
N LEU A 229 20.75 -7.30 18.94
CA LEU A 229 19.81 -7.35 20.06
C LEU A 229 19.58 -8.78 20.55
N ARG A 230 19.45 -9.74 19.63
CA ARG A 230 19.36 -11.17 19.98
C ARG A 230 20.62 -11.68 20.66
N ALA A 231 21.82 -11.26 20.23
CA ALA A 231 23.07 -11.62 20.90
C ALA A 231 23.14 -11.09 22.35
N GLN A 232 22.46 -9.97 22.64
CA GLN A 232 22.29 -9.42 23.98
C GLN A 232 21.11 -10.04 24.76
N LYS A 233 20.45 -11.07 24.20
CA LYS A 233 19.24 -11.72 24.74
C LYS A 233 18.05 -10.75 24.89
N LEU A 234 17.94 -9.77 24.01
CA LEU A 234 16.85 -8.80 23.99
C LEU A 234 15.97 -9.01 22.75
N SER A 235 14.64 -8.93 22.94
CA SER A 235 13.67 -8.97 21.85
C SER A 235 13.78 -7.69 21.00
N PRO A 236 14.11 -7.78 19.69
CA PRO A 236 14.23 -6.61 18.83
C PRO A 236 12.96 -5.75 18.82
N LYS A 237 11.79 -6.42 18.78
CA LYS A 237 10.47 -5.80 18.83
C LYS A 237 10.26 -5.02 20.13
N SER A 238 10.57 -5.63 21.28
CA SER A 238 10.38 -4.99 22.58
C SER A 238 11.33 -3.81 22.78
N VAL A 239 12.59 -3.94 22.34
CA VAL A 239 13.55 -2.83 22.37
C VAL A 239 13.10 -1.69 21.47
N PHE A 240 12.58 -1.99 20.28
CA PHE A 240 12.03 -0.96 19.39
C PHE A 240 10.86 -0.22 20.04
N GLN A 241 9.95 -0.93 20.71
CA GLN A 241 8.88 -0.29 21.48
C GLN A 241 9.43 0.65 22.56
N MET A 242 10.52 0.29 23.24
CA MET A 242 11.17 1.17 24.22
C MET A 242 11.75 2.43 23.58
N VAL A 243 12.32 2.32 22.38
CA VAL A 243 12.79 3.47 21.59
C VAL A 243 11.63 4.37 21.21
N VAL A 244 10.50 3.81 20.76
CA VAL A 244 9.28 4.57 20.45
C VAL A 244 8.77 5.31 21.67
N GLN A 245 8.71 4.68 22.86
CA GLN A 245 8.24 5.35 24.08
C GLN A 245 9.20 6.46 24.54
N LEU A 246 10.52 6.27 24.38
CA LEU A 246 11.50 7.31 24.66
C LEU A 246 11.38 8.50 23.70
N ALA A 247 11.17 8.23 22.42
CA ALA A 247 10.90 9.26 21.42
C ALA A 247 9.60 10.00 21.73
N ALA A 248 8.53 9.28 22.11
CA ALA A 248 7.26 9.89 22.50
C ALA A 248 7.43 10.83 23.70
N LEU A 249 8.18 10.42 24.74
CA LEU A 249 8.48 11.31 25.86
C LEU A 249 9.27 12.55 25.41
N ALA A 250 10.28 12.39 24.54
CA ALA A 250 11.08 13.50 24.04
C ALA A 250 10.27 14.49 23.18
N THR A 251 9.30 13.98 22.40
CA THR A 251 8.47 14.80 21.51
C THR A 251 7.30 15.46 22.24
N PHE A 252 6.58 14.70 23.07
CA PHE A 252 5.33 15.17 23.68
C PHE A 252 5.51 15.65 25.13
N SER A 253 6.67 15.44 25.75
CA SER A 253 6.93 15.69 27.18
C SER A 253 6.08 14.85 28.14
N TYR A 254 5.34 13.85 27.63
CA TYR A 254 4.67 12.81 28.40
C TYR A 254 4.64 11.51 27.59
N ILE A 255 4.28 10.40 28.23
CA ILE A 255 4.14 9.09 27.56
C ILE A 255 2.64 8.86 27.27
N PRO A 256 2.19 9.00 26.01
CA PRO A 256 0.79 8.72 25.66
C PRO A 256 0.50 7.22 25.72
N PRO A 257 -0.78 6.81 25.86
CA PRO A 257 -1.18 5.43 25.67
C PRO A 257 -0.67 4.88 24.32
N CYS A 258 -0.14 3.67 24.33
CA CYS A 258 0.42 3.05 23.13
C CYS A 258 0.01 1.58 23.08
N TRP A 259 -0.69 1.20 22.01
CA TRP A 259 -1.12 -0.17 21.80
C TRP A 259 -0.32 -0.82 20.70
N GLU A 260 -0.10 -2.12 20.86
CA GLU A 260 0.54 -2.94 19.85
C GLU A 260 -0.37 -4.08 19.45
N THR A 261 -0.46 -4.31 18.14
CA THR A 261 -1.19 -5.43 17.55
C THR A 261 -0.47 -6.76 17.82
N VAL A 262 -1.21 -7.76 18.28
CA VAL A 262 -0.75 -9.13 18.51
C VAL A 262 -1.56 -10.08 17.65
N ASN A 263 -0.86 -10.93 16.89
CA ASN A 263 -1.50 -11.92 16.03
C ASN A 263 -2.15 -13.03 16.86
N GLN A 264 -3.42 -13.31 16.57
CA GLN A 264 -4.21 -14.38 17.18
C GLN A 264 -4.45 -15.56 16.24
N ALA A 265 -3.77 -15.65 15.09
CA ALA A 265 -3.96 -16.72 14.09
C ALA A 265 -3.76 -18.16 14.61
N HIS A 266 -3.19 -18.34 15.81
CA HIS A 266 -3.12 -19.64 16.48
C HIS A 266 -4.48 -20.08 17.07
N CYS A 267 -5.42 -19.16 17.25
CA CYS A 267 -6.81 -19.42 17.60
C CYS A 267 -7.65 -19.61 16.34
N HIS A 268 -8.71 -20.43 16.44
CA HIS A 268 -9.67 -20.60 15.34
C HIS A 268 -10.29 -19.25 14.96
N LEU A 269 -10.15 -18.85 13.70
CA LEU A 269 -10.58 -17.54 13.16
C LEU A 269 -9.95 -16.32 13.87
N GLY A 270 -8.85 -16.53 14.59
CA GLY A 270 -8.17 -15.45 15.29
C GLY A 270 -7.57 -14.44 14.31
N ARG A 271 -7.87 -13.15 14.56
CA ARG A 271 -7.34 -12.01 13.81
C ARG A 271 -6.21 -11.38 14.62
N VAL A 272 -6.49 -10.24 15.24
CA VAL A 272 -5.55 -9.52 16.08
C VAL A 272 -6.20 -9.16 17.40
N ASP A 273 -5.39 -9.12 18.45
CA ASP A 273 -5.70 -8.45 19.70
C ASP A 273 -4.75 -7.26 19.86
N ILE A 274 -4.98 -6.40 20.85
CA ILE A 274 -4.11 -5.27 21.17
C ILE A 274 -3.62 -5.38 22.61
N ILE A 275 -2.32 -5.19 22.80
CA ILE A 275 -1.71 -5.11 24.14
C ILE A 275 -1.31 -3.68 24.45
N GLN A 276 -1.41 -3.29 25.72
CA GLN A 276 -0.91 -2.01 26.20
C GLN A 276 0.62 -2.09 26.34
N VAL A 277 1.35 -1.28 25.59
CA VAL A 277 2.82 -1.19 25.66
C VAL A 277 3.25 -0.46 26.93
N VAL A 278 2.50 0.57 27.34
CA VAL A 278 2.86 1.45 28.46
C VAL A 278 2.48 0.82 29.80
N VAL A 279 3.32 -0.10 30.27
CA VAL A 279 3.23 -0.72 31.60
C VAL A 279 4.21 -0.05 32.59
N PRO A 280 4.05 -0.21 33.92
CA PRO A 280 4.89 0.48 34.91
C PRO A 280 6.39 0.33 34.69
N ALA A 281 6.86 -0.87 34.32
CA ALA A 281 8.28 -1.13 34.04
C ALA A 281 8.80 -0.31 32.84
N VAL A 282 7.96 -0.10 31.83
CA VAL A 282 8.28 0.72 30.64
C VAL A 282 8.38 2.18 31.03
N VAL A 283 7.41 2.70 31.81
CA VAL A 283 7.44 4.08 32.31
C VAL A 283 8.70 4.34 33.14
N THR A 284 9.03 3.43 34.08
CA THR A 284 10.25 3.56 34.90
C THR A 284 11.51 3.58 34.05
N PHE A 285 11.62 2.70 33.04
CA PHE A 285 12.74 2.72 32.12
C PHE A 285 12.83 4.04 31.34
N VAL A 286 11.73 4.47 30.72
CA VAL A 286 11.72 5.66 29.84
C VAL A 286 12.10 6.93 30.62
N GLN A 287 11.59 7.09 31.83
CA GLN A 287 11.96 8.20 32.71
C GLN A 287 13.44 8.16 33.09
N ALA A 288 13.94 7.01 33.51
CA ALA A 288 15.35 6.84 33.86
C ALA A 288 16.29 6.95 32.64
N ALA A 289 15.81 6.60 31.45
CA ALA A 289 16.55 6.71 30.21
C ALA A 289 16.77 8.18 29.81
N ALA A 290 15.75 9.02 30.02
CA ALA A 290 15.77 10.46 29.77
C ALA A 290 16.56 11.25 30.83
N ASP A 291 16.75 10.72 32.03
CA ASP A 291 17.39 11.42 33.15
C ASP A 291 18.92 11.21 33.20
N SER A 292 19.67 12.31 33.02
CA SER A 292 21.15 12.32 32.93
C SER A 292 21.88 11.71 34.15
N PRO A 293 21.50 12.01 35.41
CA PRO A 293 22.12 11.43 36.60
C PRO A 293 22.02 9.91 36.77
N VAL A 294 21.10 9.20 36.08
CA VAL A 294 20.98 7.75 36.26
C VAL A 294 22.17 7.02 35.59
N PRO A 295 22.94 6.17 36.30
CA PRO A 295 24.06 5.44 35.71
C PRO A 295 23.66 4.49 34.56
N MET A 296 24.54 4.33 33.57
CA MET A 296 24.30 3.45 32.41
C MET A 296 23.99 1.99 32.79
N SER A 297 24.63 1.47 33.83
CA SER A 297 24.37 0.12 34.35
C SER A 297 22.93 -0.02 34.84
N GLN A 298 22.41 0.99 35.54
CA GLN A 298 21.03 1.03 36.03
C GLN A 298 20.04 1.21 34.87
N ARG A 299 20.32 2.10 33.91
CA ARG A 299 19.47 2.23 32.70
C ARG A 299 19.40 0.94 31.91
N ARG A 300 20.52 0.21 31.76
CA ARG A 300 20.55 -1.10 31.12
C ARG A 300 19.70 -2.14 31.88
N ALA A 301 19.77 -2.17 33.21
CA ALA A 301 18.94 -3.08 34.00
C ALA A 301 17.44 -2.78 33.84
N LEU A 302 17.08 -1.50 33.83
CA LEU A 302 15.69 -1.06 33.59
C LEU A 302 15.22 -1.37 32.18
N LEU A 303 16.07 -1.20 31.15
CA LEU A 303 15.78 -1.60 29.78
C LEU A 303 15.45 -3.09 29.69
N VAL A 304 16.30 -3.94 30.29
CA VAL A 304 16.07 -5.39 30.32
C VAL A 304 14.73 -5.70 30.99
N ASN A 305 14.44 -5.10 32.15
CA ASN A 305 13.16 -5.31 32.83
C ASN A 305 11.95 -4.87 31.99
N ALA A 306 12.02 -3.69 31.37
CA ALA A 306 10.96 -3.15 30.54
C ALA A 306 10.70 -4.01 29.30
N THR A 307 11.76 -4.46 28.63
CA THR A 307 11.64 -5.37 27.47
C THR A 307 11.04 -6.71 27.86
N HIS A 308 11.41 -7.26 29.01
CA HIS A 308 10.82 -8.50 29.53
C HIS A 308 9.34 -8.30 29.86
N ALA A 309 8.98 -7.20 30.52
CA ALA A 309 7.59 -6.88 30.86
C ALA A 309 6.71 -6.72 29.61
N HIS A 310 7.22 -6.06 28.56
CA HIS A 310 6.54 -5.94 27.28
C HIS A 310 6.37 -7.29 26.57
N SER A 311 7.38 -8.16 26.64
CA SER A 311 7.37 -9.47 25.96
C SER A 311 6.54 -10.54 26.67
N ARG A 312 6.01 -10.26 27.87
CA ARG A 312 5.15 -11.21 28.57
C ARG A 312 3.75 -11.18 27.93
N PRO A 313 3.19 -12.35 27.57
CA PRO A 313 1.82 -12.45 27.08
C PRO A 313 0.82 -12.02 28.15
#